data_AF-A0A662Y7V4-F1
#
_entry.id   AF-A0A662Y7V4-F1
#
_cell.length_a   1.000
_cell.length_b   1.000
_cell.length_c   1.000
_cell.angle_alpha   90.00
_cell.angle_beta   90.00
_cell.angle_gamma   90.00
#
_symmetry.space_group_name_H-M   'P 1'
#
loop_
_entity.id
_entity.type
_entity.pdbx_description
1 polymer ?
#
loop_
_entity_poly.entity_id
_entity_poly.type
_entity_poly.pdbx_seq_one_letter_code
_entity_poly.pdbx_strand_id
1 'polypeptide(L)'
;NAYLLNAFGANSVVVMERQNDFCRFKVRGSNDELKLSKMFALVEGVKDKMHIREYSVSQTTLEQIFNSFASQQEEEQGVARGVYQGDK
;
A
#
# COMPACT_ATOMS: atom_id res chain seq x y z
N ASN A 1 7.06 -10.86 8.90
CA ASN A 1 6.34 -11.07 7.62
C ASN A 1 5.60 -12.41 7.57
N ALA A 2 6.20 -13.52 8.03
CA ALA A 2 5.59 -14.85 7.99
C ALA A 2 4.16 -14.94 8.58
N TYR A 3 3.85 -14.19 9.64
CA TYR A 3 2.52 -14.20 10.25
C TYR A 3 1.43 -13.62 9.33
N LEU A 4 1.67 -12.44 8.73
CA LEU A 4 0.71 -11.83 7.79
C LEU A 4 0.60 -12.65 6.49
N LEU A 5 1.72 -13.21 6.00
CA LEU A 5 1.71 -14.08 4.83
C LEU A 5 0.89 -15.36 5.08
N ASN A 6 0.95 -15.93 6.28
CA ASN A 6 0.11 -17.08 6.64
C ASN A 6 -1.37 -16.70 6.81
N ALA A 7 -1.66 -15.49 7.32
CA ALA A 7 -3.03 -15.05 7.57
C ALA A 7 -3.79 -14.63 6.30
N PHE A 8 -3.08 -14.07 5.30
CA PHE A 8 -3.70 -13.53 4.08
C PHE A 8 -3.24 -14.22 2.79
N GLY A 9 -2.24 -15.09 2.84
CA GLY A 9 -1.60 -15.70 1.67
C GLY A 9 -0.33 -14.96 1.22
N ALA A 10 0.57 -15.66 0.53
CA ALA A 10 1.88 -15.11 0.15
C ALA A 10 1.80 -13.94 -0.86
N ASN A 11 0.74 -13.89 -1.68
CA ASN A 11 0.60 -12.92 -2.78
C ASN A 11 -0.24 -11.69 -2.42
N SER A 12 -0.82 -11.64 -1.22
CA SER A 12 -1.72 -10.56 -0.80
C SER A 12 -1.04 -9.47 0.01
N VAL A 13 0.15 -9.72 0.57
CA VAL A 13 0.84 -8.79 1.46
C VAL A 13 2.06 -8.19 0.76
N VAL A 14 2.04 -6.87 0.58
CA VAL A 14 3.16 -6.10 0.03
C VAL A 14 3.79 -5.24 1.11
N VAL A 15 5.11 -5.28 1.25
CA VAL A 15 5.85 -4.38 2.14
C VAL A 15 5.96 -3.03 1.45
N MET A 16 5.41 -1.98 2.06
CA MET A 16 5.50 -0.61 1.56
C MET A 16 6.72 0.09 2.13
N GLU A 17 7.00 -0.14 3.42
CA GLU A 17 8.10 0.52 4.12
C GLU A 17 8.62 -0.40 5.22
N ARG A 18 9.94 -0.41 5.41
CA ARG A 18 10.60 -1.06 6.53
C ARG A 18 11.83 -0.24 6.92
N GLN A 19 11.77 0.39 8.08
CA GLN A 19 12.87 1.18 8.64
C GLN A 19 12.92 0.96 10.16
N ASN A 20 14.04 0.47 10.69
CA ASN A 20 14.20 0.18 12.11
C ASN A 20 13.01 -0.61 12.70
N ASP A 21 12.34 -0.04 13.69
CA ASP A 21 11.19 -0.61 14.39
C ASP A 21 9.84 -0.32 13.69
N PHE A 22 9.86 0.34 12.52
CA PHE A 22 8.67 0.73 11.77
C PHE A 22 8.50 -0.13 10.51
N CYS A 23 7.31 -0.66 10.31
CA CYS A 23 6.94 -1.38 9.09
C CYS A 23 5.54 -0.95 8.64
N ARG A 24 5.39 -0.67 7.34
CA ARG A 24 4.08 -0.47 6.69
C ARG A 24 3.84 -1.58 5.68
N PHE A 25 2.68 -2.23 5.80
CA PHE A 25 2.25 -3.29 4.90
C PHE A 25 0.96 -2.88 4.18
N LYS A 26 0.84 -3.26 2.92
CA LYS A 26 -0.39 -3.15 2.13
C LYS A 26 -0.92 -4.56 1.90
N VAL A 27 -2.16 -4.81 2.33
CA VAL A 27 -2.80 -6.13 2.18
C VAL A 27 -3.91 -6.02 1.14
N ARG A 28 -3.97 -6.97 0.21
CA ARG A 28 -4.99 -7.11 -0.83
C ARG A 28 -5.82 -8.36 -0.59
N GLY A 29 -7.10 -8.30 -0.87
CA GLY A 29 -8.04 -9.40 -0.62
C GLY A 29 -9.46 -8.94 -0.90
N SER A 30 -10.39 -9.88 -0.82
CA SER A 30 -11.82 -9.57 -0.89
C SER A 30 -12.28 -8.74 0.31
N ASN A 31 -13.44 -8.08 0.21
CA ASN A 31 -14.00 -7.28 1.31
C ASN A 31 -14.23 -8.10 2.58
N ASP A 32 -14.57 -9.39 2.47
CA ASP A 32 -14.74 -10.26 3.64
C ASP A 32 -13.42 -10.64 4.30
N GLU A 33 -12.33 -10.73 3.52
CA GLU A 33 -11.00 -11.02 4.04
C GLU A 33 -10.35 -9.80 4.70
N LEU A 34 -10.67 -8.60 4.23
CA LEU A 34 -10.06 -7.33 4.66
C LEU A 34 -10.92 -6.51 5.64
N LYS A 35 -11.96 -7.10 6.24
CA LYS A 35 -12.73 -6.41 7.27
C LYS A 35 -11.79 -5.88 8.35
N LEU A 36 -11.93 -4.59 8.69
CA LEU A 36 -11.10 -3.95 9.72
C LEU A 36 -11.09 -4.74 11.02
N SER A 37 -12.24 -5.26 11.45
CA SER A 37 -12.36 -6.10 12.65
C SER A 37 -11.45 -7.35 12.61
N LYS A 38 -11.34 -8.00 11.45
CA LYS A 38 -10.45 -9.16 11.25
C LYS A 38 -8.98 -8.75 11.28
N MET A 39 -8.64 -7.61 10.69
CA MET A 39 -7.28 -7.06 10.73
C MET A 39 -6.86 -6.71 12.16
N PHE A 40 -7.72 -6.02 12.91
CA PHE A 40 -7.49 -5.68 14.31
C PHE A 40 -7.30 -6.94 15.16
N ALA A 41 -8.19 -7.93 15.04
CA ALA A 41 -8.08 -9.19 15.77
C ALA A 41 -6.76 -9.94 15.48
N LEU A 42 -6.33 -9.95 14.21
CA LEU A 42 -5.08 -10.60 13.82
C LEU A 42 -3.85 -9.94 14.43
N VAL A 43 -3.79 -8.59 14.44
CA VAL A 43 -2.66 -7.85 15.01
C VAL A 43 -2.64 -7.96 16.53
N GLU A 44 -3.79 -7.82 17.19
CA GLU A 44 -3.91 -8.02 18.63
C GLU A 44 -3.45 -9.42 19.06
N GLY A 45 -3.80 -10.46 18.28
CA GLY A 45 -3.38 -11.85 18.57
C GLY A 45 -1.86 -12.10 18.55
N VAL A 46 -1.06 -11.18 17.99
CA VAL A 46 0.42 -11.28 17.98
C VAL A 46 1.12 -10.10 18.62
N LYS A 47 0.38 -9.11 19.12
CA LYS A 47 0.93 -7.86 19.64
C LYS A 47 2.00 -8.09 20.70
N ASP A 48 1.68 -8.92 21.70
CA ASP A 48 2.60 -9.23 22.80
C ASP A 48 3.80 -10.05 22.33
N LYS A 49 3.55 -11.07 21.49
CA LYS A 49 4.59 -11.96 20.96
C LYS A 49 5.59 -11.24 20.07
N MET A 50 5.15 -10.21 19.33
CA MET A 50 5.98 -9.41 18.45
C MET A 50 6.42 -8.08 19.07
N HIS A 51 6.09 -7.82 20.34
CA HIS A 51 6.40 -6.58 21.06
C HIS A 51 5.98 -5.31 20.28
N ILE A 52 4.80 -5.35 19.66
CA ILE A 52 4.25 -4.21 18.93
C ILE A 52 3.77 -3.16 19.94
N ARG A 53 4.47 -2.02 20.01
CA ARG A 53 4.11 -0.90 20.90
C ARG A 53 2.82 -0.23 20.44
N GLU A 54 2.77 0.10 19.15
CA GLU A 54 1.67 0.83 18.52
C GLU A 54 1.43 0.31 17.11
N TYR A 55 0.18 0.34 16.66
CA TYR A 55 -0.18 0.03 15.29
C TYR A 55 -1.45 0.81 14.89
N SER A 56 -1.64 0.96 13.59
CA SER A 56 -2.87 1.46 13.01
C SER A 56 -3.26 0.59 11.82
N VAL A 57 -4.57 0.49 11.58
CA VAL A 57 -5.13 -0.16 10.41
C VAL A 57 -6.06 0.83 9.74
N SER A 58 -5.84 1.07 8.45
CA SER A 58 -6.66 1.97 7.64
C SER A 58 -7.01 1.32 6.31
N GLN A 59 -8.17 1.69 5.78
CA GLN A 59 -8.55 1.32 4.43
C GLN A 59 -7.90 2.28 3.44
N THR A 60 -7.41 1.76 2.32
CA THR A 60 -6.89 2.60 1.24
C THR A 60 -8.03 3.42 0.64
N THR A 61 -7.88 4.73 0.58
CA THR A 61 -8.88 5.62 -0.02
C THR A 61 -8.78 5.64 -1.54
N LEU A 62 -9.85 6.03 -2.23
CA LEU A 62 -9.81 6.25 -3.68
C LEU A 62 -8.74 7.28 -4.06
N GLU A 63 -8.62 8.36 -3.29
CA GLU A 63 -7.59 9.38 -3.50
C GLU A 63 -6.17 8.79 -3.42
N GLN A 64 -5.90 7.94 -2.43
CA GLN A 64 -4.60 7.25 -2.33
C GLN A 64 -4.34 6.31 -3.51
N ILE A 65 -5.38 5.67 -4.05
CA ILE A 65 -5.28 4.87 -5.27
C ILE A 65 -4.91 5.76 -6.45
N PHE A 66 -5.60 6.88 -6.64
CA PHE A 66 -5.30 7.85 -7.70
C PHE A 66 -3.89 8.44 -7.58
N ASN A 67 -3.49 8.88 -6.38
CA ASN A 67 -2.16 9.41 -6.12
C ASN A 67 -1.07 8.37 -6.39
N SER A 68 -1.32 7.10 -6.03
CA SER A 68 -0.40 6.01 -6.33
C SER A 68 -0.28 5.72 -7.82
N PHE A 69 -1.35 5.90 -8.61
CA PHE A 69 -1.28 5.78 -10.07
C PHE A 69 -0.55 6.96 -10.70
N ALA A 70 -0.81 8.19 -10.26
CA ALA A 70 -0.13 9.39 -10.73
C ALA A 70 1.38 9.32 -10.44
N SER A 71 1.79 8.80 -9.28
CA SER A 71 3.21 8.65 -8.94
C SER A 71 3.95 7.56 -9.74
N GLN A 72 3.21 6.71 -10.47
CA GLN A 72 3.75 5.66 -11.34
C GLN A 72 3.74 6.07 -12.83
N GLN A 73 3.11 7.20 -13.18
CA GLN A 73 3.25 7.77 -14.50
C GLN A 73 4.65 8.37 -14.63
N GLU A 74 5.49 7.75 -15.46
CA GLU A 74 6.66 8.45 -16.00
C GLU A 74 6.14 9.66 -16.79
N GLU A 75 6.80 10.81 -16.65
CA GLU A 75 6.50 11.98 -17.49
C GLU A 75 6.32 11.52 -18.93
N GLU A 76 5.11 11.67 -19.49
CA GLU A 76 4.96 11.62 -20.93
C GLU A 76 5.78 12.79 -21.48
N GLN A 77 7.02 12.53 -21.88
CA GLN A 77 7.83 13.41 -22.72
C GLN A 77 7.24 13.46 -24.15
N GLY A 78 5.92 13.53 -24.26
CA GLY A 78 5.23 13.86 -25.48
C GLY A 78 5.48 15.33 -25.76
N VAL A 79 6.58 15.63 -26.46
CA VAL A 79 6.75 16.92 -27.13
C VAL A 79 5.46 17.24 -27.88
N ALA A 80 4.74 18.26 -27.42
CA ALA A 80 3.52 18.71 -28.07
C ALA A 80 3.87 19.04 -29.53
N ARG A 81 3.43 18.20 -30.47
CA ARG A 81 3.67 18.32 -31.92
C ARG A 81 3.03 19.58 -32.56
N GLY A 82 2.72 20.61 -31.77
CA GLY A 82 2.04 21.83 -32.19
C GLY A 82 2.89 23.10 -32.20
N VAL A 83 4.10 23.11 -31.64
CA VAL A 83 4.99 24.28 -31.66
C VAL A 83 5.99 24.20 -32.82
N TYR A 84 5.47 24.17 -34.05
CA TYR A 84 6.27 24.65 -35.18
C TYR A 84 6.17 26.18 -35.20
N GLN A 85 7.15 26.81 -34.57
CA GLN A 85 7.48 28.21 -34.80
C GLN A 85 7.83 28.36 -36.30
N GLY A 86 6.87 28.82 -37.09
CA GLY A 86 7.11 29.27 -38.46
C GLY A 86 7.75 30.64 -38.45
N ASP A 87 9.06 30.70 -38.17
CA ASP A 87 9.89 31.85 -38.53
C ASP A 87 10.34 31.68 -40.00
N LYS A 88 9.75 32.49 -40.89
CA LYS A 88 10.40 33.30 -41.94
C LYS A 88 9.39 33.84 -42.95
#